data_AF-A0A4Q3F929-F1
#
_entry.id   AF-A0A4Q3F929-F1
#
_cell.length_a   1.000
_cell.length_b   1.000
_cell.length_c   1.000
_cell.angle_alpha   90.00
_cell.angle_beta   90.00
_cell.angle_gamma   90.00
#
_symmetry.space_group_name_H-M   'P 1'
#
loop_
_entity.id
_entity.type
_entity.pdbx_description
1 polymer ?
#
loop_
_entity_poly.entity_id
_entity_poly.type
_entity_poly.pdbx_seq_one_letter_code
_entity_poly.pdbx_strand_id
1 'polypeptide(L)' 'GGCLTGEHGVGIEKRDLMTFQFNPEDLAQQMRVRAVFDERWLLNPAKVFPLEGRVAA' A
#
# COMPACT_ATOMS: atom_id res chain seq x y z
N GLY A 1 1.08 17.82 -7.79
CA GLY A 1 0.15 17.78 -6.65
C GLY A 1 -1.23 17.46 -7.17
N GLY A 2 -1.72 16.27 -6.85
CA GLY A 2 -3.03 15.72 -7.20
C GLY A 2 -3.29 14.52 -6.30
N CYS A 3 -4.52 14.03 -6.20
CA CYS A 3 -4.83 12.87 -5.38
C CYS A 3 -4.99 11.63 -6.26
N LEU A 4 -4.31 10.54 -5.93
CA LEU A 4 -4.45 9.25 -6.62
C LEU A 4 -5.91 8.74 -6.62
N THR A 5 -6.63 9.00 -5.53
CA THR A 5 -8.04 8.67 -5.40
C THR A 5 -8.72 9.75 -4.58
N GLY A 6 -9.89 10.22 -5.02
CA GLY A 6 -10.77 11.05 -4.18
C GLY A 6 -11.37 10.22 -3.04
N GLU A 7 -12.44 9.49 -3.35
CA GLU A 7 -13.24 8.74 -2.36
C GLU A 7 -13.22 7.22 -2.52
N HIS A 8 -12.86 6.71 -3.71
CA HIS A 8 -13.00 5.29 -4.04
C HIS A 8 -11.92 4.38 -3.44
N GLY A 9 -10.81 4.94 -2.97
CA GLY A 9 -9.70 4.20 -2.38
C GLY A 9 -8.83 3.46 -3.40
N VAL A 10 -7.94 2.62 -2.87
CA VAL A 10 -6.94 1.88 -3.64
C VAL A 10 -7.21 0.38 -3.53
N GLY A 11 -7.63 -0.22 -4.63
CA GLY A 11 -7.75 -1.67 -4.80
C GLY A 11 -6.62 -2.22 -5.69
N ILE A 12 -6.89 -3.34 -6.37
CA ILE A 12 -5.93 -3.94 -7.30
C ILE A 12 -5.59 -2.97 -8.45
N GLU A 13 -6.60 -2.33 -9.02
CA GLU A 13 -6.48 -1.46 -10.20
C GLU A 13 -5.58 -0.24 -10.00
N LYS A 14 -5.40 0.22 -8.76
CA LYS A 14 -4.71 1.48 -8.44
C LYS A 14 -3.45 1.30 -7.60
N ARG A 15 -3.17 0.09 -7.09
CA ARG A 15 -2.05 -0.13 -6.14
C ARG A 15 -0.69 0.24 -6.74
N ASP A 16 -0.50 -0.02 -8.04
CA ASP A 16 0.78 0.19 -8.72
C ASP A 16 1.00 1.70 -8.99
N LEU A 17 -0.03 2.52 -8.81
CA LEU A 17 0.06 3.99 -8.90
C LEU A 17 0.42 4.66 -7.56
N MET A 18 0.52 3.90 -6.46
CA MET A 18 0.85 4.46 -5.14
C MET A 18 2.20 5.19 -5.11
N THR A 19 3.16 4.75 -5.92
CA THR A 19 4.50 5.38 -6.05
C THR A 19 4.47 6.75 -6.72
N PHE A 20 3.38 7.10 -7.41
CA PHE A 20 3.20 8.45 -7.96
C PHE A 20 2.69 9.44 -6.91
N GLN A 21 2.05 8.94 -5.83
CA GLN A 21 1.47 9.77 -4.77
C GLN A 21 2.37 9.87 -3.54
N PHE A 22 2.99 8.75 -3.18
CA PHE A 22 3.74 8.57 -1.94
C PHE A 22 5.19 8.26 -2.25
N ASN A 23 6.09 8.82 -1.45
CA ASN A 23 7.50 8.47 -1.54
C ASN A 23 7.77 7.11 -0.87
N PRO A 24 8.96 6.52 -1.04
CA PRO A 24 9.29 5.23 -0.45
C PRO A 24 9.20 5.17 1.09
N GLU A 25 9.51 6.25 1.80
CA GLU A 25 9.44 6.31 3.27
C GLU A 25 7.98 6.28 3.74
N ASP A 26 7.09 7.02 3.08
CA ASP A 26 5.65 7.02 3.37
C ASP A 26 5.06 5.61 3.20
N LEU A 27 5.41 4.92 2.10
CA LEU A 27 4.95 3.56 1.83
C LEU A 27 5.48 2.58 2.87
N ALA A 28 6.76 2.68 3.25
CA ALA A 28 7.36 1.86 4.29
C ALA A 28 6.65 2.04 5.64
N GLN A 29 6.31 3.28 6.03
CA GLN A 29 5.53 3.54 7.24
C GLN A 29 4.13 2.91 7.19
N GLN A 30 3.40 3.07 6.09
CA GLN A 30 2.07 2.47 5.92
C GLN A 30 2.12 0.94 5.98
N MET A 31 3.12 0.32 5.37
CA MET A 31 3.31 -1.14 5.39
C MET A 31 3.73 -1.66 6.78
N ARG A 32 4.52 -0.90 7.55
CA ARG A 32 4.83 -1.22 8.96
C ARG A 32 3.57 -1.26 9.82
N VAL A 33 2.70 -0.26 9.68
CA VAL A 33 1.42 -0.24 10.41
C VAL A 33 0.56 -1.45 10.04
N ARG A 34 0.47 -1.78 8.74
CA ARG A 34 -0.24 -2.99 8.27
C ARG A 34 0.34 -4.26 8.91
N ALA A 35 1.65 -4.41 8.94
CA ALA A 35 2.33 -5.61 9.43
C ALA A 35 2.05 -5.90 10.91
N VAL A 36 1.81 -4.87 11.74
CA VAL A 36 1.42 -5.05 13.16
C VAL A 36 0.09 -5.82 13.29
N PHE A 37 -0.83 -5.65 12.34
CA PHE A 37 -2.15 -6.30 12.39
C PHE A 37 -2.27 -7.52 11.46
N ASP A 38 -1.45 -7.59 10.41
CA ASP A 38 -1.50 -8.64 9.39
C ASP A 38 -0.10 -9.04 8.90
N GLU A 39 0.74 -9.49 9.83
CA GLU A 39 2.11 -9.96 9.61
C GLU A 39 2.20 -11.02 8.51
N ARG A 40 1.19 -11.91 8.42
CA ARG A 40 1.14 -13.00 7.44
C ARG A 40 0.48 -12.61 6.11
N TRP A 41 0.13 -11.34 5.93
CA TRP A 41 -0.45 -10.83 4.68
C TRP A 41 -1.74 -11.54 4.24
N LEU A 42 -2.62 -11.92 5.18
CA LEU A 42 -3.86 -12.65 4.91
C LEU A 42 -5.03 -11.72 4.53
N LEU A 43 -5.02 -10.48 5.00
CA LEU A 43 -6.12 -9.55 4.81
C LEU A 43 -5.96 -8.80 3.49
N ASN A 44 -6.88 -9.07 2.55
CA ASN A 44 -6.91 -8.46 1.22
C ASN A 44 -5.55 -8.50 0.51
N PRO A 45 -4.98 -9.69 0.28
CA PRO A 45 -3.69 -9.82 -0.38
C PRO A 45 -3.72 -9.13 -1.75
N ALA A 46 -2.59 -8.53 -2.11
CA ALA A 46 -2.40 -7.85 -3.39
C ALA A 46 -3.26 -6.58 -3.61
N LYS A 47 -3.96 -6.05 -2.59
CA LYS A 47 -4.61 -4.73 -2.66
C LYS A 47 -3.77 -3.67 -1.97
N VAL A 48 -4.07 -2.40 -2.27
CA VAL A 48 -3.48 -1.18 -1.69
C VAL A 48 -2.03 -0.95 -2.07
N PHE A 49 -1.10 -1.85 -1.73
CA PHE A 49 0.34 -1.64 -1.91
C PHE A 49 0.86 -2.25 -3.21
N PRO A 50 1.91 -1.67 -3.83
CA PRO A 50 2.65 -2.31 -4.91
C PRO A 50 3.08 -3.73 -4.51
N LEU A 51 3.18 -4.63 -5.48
CA LEU A 51 3.60 -6.01 -5.21
C LEU A 51 5.09 -6.12 -4.84
N GLU A 52 5.89 -5.18 -5.32
CA GLU A 52 7.31 -5.07 -5.03
C GLU A 52 7.51 -4.52 -3.61
N GLY A 53 8.50 -5.05 -2.90
CA GLY A 53 8.91 -4.51 -1.59
C GLY A 53 8.04 -4.89 -0.41
N ARG A 54 7.27 -6.01 -0.47
CA ARG A 54 6.59 -6.55 0.72
C ARG A 54 7.59 -6.74 1.85
N VAL A 55 7.43 -5.97 2.91
CA VAL A 55 8.20 -6.14 4.15
C VAL A 55 7.56 -7.30 4.92
N ALA A 56 8.32 -8.37 5.14
CA ALA A 56 8.01 -9.28 6.23
C ALA A 56 8.24 -8.54 7.55
N ALA A 57 7.42 -8.81 8.57
CA ALA A 57 7.69 -8.28 9.91
C ALA A 57 9.02 -8.85 10.44
#